data_AF-A0A524JGS4-F1
#
_entry.id   AF-A0A524JGS4-F1
#
_cell.length_a   1.000
_cell.length_b   1.000
_cell.length_c   1.000
_cell.angle_alpha   90.00
_cell.angle_beta   90.00
_cell.angle_gamma   90.00
#
_symmetry.space_group_name_H-M   'P 1'
#
loop_
_entity.id
_entity.type
_entity.pdbx_description
1 polymer ?
#
loop_
_entity_poly.entity_id
_entity_poly.type
_entity_poly.pdbx_seq_one_letter_code
_entity_poly.pdbx_strand_id
1 'polypeptide(L)'
;MDKDGKIVHEWNGELSATLNGYLLENGHLIRMERDVDFPTFAAGGAAGRLREYDWDGNMVWDFEYANEKELMHHDLEVLPNGNVLAISYELKTPEEAMAAGKD
;
A
#
# COMPACT_ATOMS: atom_id res chain seq x y z
N MET A 1 -8.01 -3.16 18.97
CA MET A 1 -8.20 -2.88 20.41
C MET A 1 -9.55 -3.44 20.86
N ASP A 2 -9.71 -3.74 22.14
CA ASP A 2 -11.01 -4.12 22.70
C ASP A 2 -11.88 -2.87 22.97
N LYS A 3 -13.08 -3.08 23.53
CA LYS A 3 -14.01 -1.99 23.86
C LYS A 3 -13.52 -1.08 24.99
N ASP A 4 -12.51 -1.51 25.74
CA ASP A 4 -11.86 -0.73 26.80
C ASP A 4 -10.60 -0.01 26.28
N GLY A 5 -10.31 -0.10 24.98
CA GLY A 5 -9.14 0.52 24.36
C GLY A 5 -7.83 -0.23 24.59
N LYS A 6 -7.86 -1.48 25.08
CA LYS A 6 -6.65 -2.29 25.24
C LYS A 6 -6.25 -2.89 23.90
N ILE A 7 -4.95 -2.94 23.65
CA ILE A 7 -4.42 -3.65 22.47
C ILE A 7 -4.76 -5.14 22.63
N VAL A 8 -5.43 -5.69 21.62
CA VAL A 8 -5.78 -7.12 21.54
C VAL A 8 -4.74 -7.86 20.72
N HIS A 9 -4.21 -7.21 19.68
CA HIS A 9 -3.23 -7.78 18.78
C HIS A 9 -2.46 -6.65 18.08
N GLU A 10 -1.24 -6.96 17.67
CA GLU A 10 -0.33 -6.05 16.97
C GLU A 10 0.46 -6.84 15.92
N TRP A 11 0.52 -6.30 14.70
CA TRP A 11 1.31 -6.86 13.61
C TRP A 11 2.55 -6.00 13.39
N ASN A 12 3.70 -6.57 13.71
CA ASN A 12 4.99 -5.97 13.37
C ASN A 12 5.36 -6.30 11.92
N GLY A 13 6.03 -5.39 11.22
CA GLY A 13 6.60 -5.67 9.91
C GLY A 13 7.96 -5.02 9.71
N GLU A 14 8.62 -5.45 8.66
CA GLU A 14 9.97 -5.01 8.31
C GLU A 14 9.97 -3.61 7.67
N LEU A 15 8.92 -3.30 6.90
CA LEU A 15 8.76 -2.01 6.25
C LEU A 15 7.83 -1.11 7.06
N SER A 16 7.97 0.19 6.85
CA SER A 16 7.01 1.14 7.41
C SER A 16 5.64 0.86 6.82
N ALA A 17 4.69 0.54 7.69
CA ALA A 17 3.28 0.61 7.34
C ALA A 17 2.97 2.05 6.86
N THR A 18 2.18 2.14 5.80
CA THR A 18 1.66 3.41 5.30
C THR A 18 0.21 3.58 5.72
N LEU A 19 -0.52 4.46 5.04
CA LEU A 19 -1.73 5.08 5.56
C LEU A 19 -2.94 4.14 5.63
N ASN A 20 -2.96 3.00 4.93
CA ASN A 20 -4.15 2.16 4.82
C ASN A 20 -3.90 0.64 4.93
N GLY A 21 -4.93 -0.05 5.42
CA GLY A 21 -5.01 -1.51 5.56
C GLY A 21 -6.35 -1.97 6.14
N TYR A 22 -6.65 -3.25 5.99
CA TYR A 22 -7.90 -3.88 6.40
C TYR A 22 -7.63 -5.13 7.23
N LEU A 23 -8.42 -5.31 8.29
CA LEU A 23 -8.57 -6.62 8.92
C LEU A 23 -9.60 -7.41 8.10
N LEU A 24 -9.15 -8.49 7.47
CA LEU A 24 -9.95 -9.36 6.63
C LEU A 24 -10.82 -10.31 7.48
N GLU A 25 -11.88 -10.85 6.87
CA GLU A 25 -12.82 -11.75 7.57
C GLU A 25 -12.17 -13.04 8.08
N ASN A 26 -11.07 -13.49 7.46
CA ASN A 26 -10.27 -14.62 7.91
C ASN A 26 -9.34 -14.29 9.10
N GLY A 27 -9.36 -13.05 9.59
CA GLY A 27 -8.50 -12.58 10.68
C GLY A 27 -7.11 -12.12 10.25
N HIS A 28 -6.82 -12.11 8.94
CA HIS A 28 -5.56 -11.61 8.41
C HIS A 28 -5.57 -10.09 8.31
N LEU A 29 -4.39 -9.49 8.32
CA LEU A 29 -4.18 -8.07 8.04
C LEU A 29 -3.64 -7.93 6.61
N ILE A 30 -4.36 -7.24 5.73
CA ILE A 30 -3.78 -6.70 4.50
C ILE A 30 -3.46 -5.23 4.71
N ARG A 31 -2.24 -4.79 4.38
CA ARG A 31 -1.84 -3.39 4.55
C ARG A 31 -0.86 -2.92 3.48
N MET A 32 -0.86 -1.62 3.26
CA MET A 32 0.10 -0.97 2.38
C MET A 32 1.38 -0.68 3.15
N GLU A 33 2.51 -0.96 2.52
CA GLU A 33 3.83 -0.66 3.05
C GLU A 33 4.63 0.18 2.05
N ARG A 34 5.50 1.03 2.59
CA ARG A 34 6.41 1.84 1.78
C ARG A 34 7.55 0.96 1.33
N ASP A 35 7.68 0.78 0.03
CA ASP A 35 8.90 0.17 -0.52
C ASP A 35 10.10 1.09 -0.23
N VAL A 36 11.26 0.50 0.01
CA VAL A 36 12.53 1.21 0.18
C VAL A 36 13.19 1.50 -1.17
N ASP A 37 12.82 0.73 -2.20
CA ASP A 37 13.29 0.87 -3.57
C ASP A 37 12.13 1.29 -4.48
N PHE A 38 12.01 2.59 -4.73
CA PHE A 38 11.03 3.17 -5.65
C PHE A 38 11.76 4.04 -6.69
N PRO A 39 12.16 3.47 -7.83
CA PRO A 39 13.07 4.14 -8.79
C PRO A 39 12.42 5.28 -9.57
N THR A 40 11.13 5.53 -9.36
CA THR A 40 10.35 6.60 -10.00
C THR A 40 10.51 7.95 -9.31
N PHE A 41 9.61 8.27 -8.39
CA PHE A 41 9.51 9.57 -7.75
C PHE A 41 8.94 9.41 -6.35
N ALA A 42 9.38 10.27 -5.43
CA ALA A 42 8.90 10.31 -4.06
C ALA A 42 7.93 11.47 -3.90
N ALA A 43 6.65 11.17 -3.73
CA ALA A 43 5.63 12.16 -3.38
C ALA A 43 4.92 11.78 -2.07
N GLY A 44 4.10 12.71 -1.56
CA GLY A 44 3.21 12.42 -0.44
C GLY A 44 2.34 11.19 -0.73
N GLY A 45 2.09 10.35 0.26
CA GLY A 45 1.27 9.16 0.09
C GLY A 45 1.91 8.02 -0.73
N ALA A 46 3.21 8.07 -1.04
CA ALA A 46 3.89 6.93 -1.65
C ALA A 46 3.85 5.69 -0.73
N ALA A 47 3.33 4.60 -1.29
CA ALA A 47 3.45 3.25 -0.77
C ALA A 47 4.44 2.49 -1.68
N GLY A 48 4.08 1.33 -2.18
CA GLY A 48 4.89 0.54 -3.12
C GLY A 48 4.68 -0.95 -2.95
N ARG A 49 4.21 -1.39 -1.78
CA ARG A 49 3.81 -2.78 -1.54
C ARG A 49 2.42 -2.87 -0.91
N LEU A 50 1.73 -3.96 -1.24
CA LEU A 50 0.57 -4.46 -0.52
C LEU A 50 0.91 -5.84 0.01
N ARG A 51 0.81 -6.03 1.33
CA ARG A 51 1.19 -7.28 1.99
C ARG A 51 0.08 -7.78 2.88
N GLU A 52 -0.06 -9.10 2.93
CA GLU A 52 -0.99 -9.80 3.81
C GLU A 52 -0.21 -10.57 4.87
N TYR A 53 -0.66 -10.44 6.11
CA TYR A 53 -0.12 -11.10 7.29
C TYR A 53 -1.20 -11.95 7.94
N ASP A 54 -0.86 -13.18 8.30
CA ASP A 54 -1.73 -14.00 9.15
C ASP A 54 -1.81 -13.46 10.57
N TRP A 55 -2.62 -14.10 11.42
CA TRP A 55 -2.78 -13.69 12.82
C TRP A 55 -1.46 -13.71 13.61
N ASP A 56 -0.57 -14.66 13.35
CA ASP A 56 0.69 -14.79 14.08
C ASP A 56 1.77 -13.80 13.59
N GLY A 57 1.47 -13.03 12.54
CA GLY A 57 2.37 -12.03 11.96
C GLY A 57 3.26 -12.57 10.84
N ASN A 58 2.99 -13.78 10.33
CA ASN A 58 3.72 -14.29 9.17
C ASN A 58 3.19 -13.63 7.90
N MET A 59 4.08 -13.16 7.03
CA MET A 59 3.70 -12.66 5.72
C MET A 59 3.28 -13.84 4.83
N VAL A 60 2.03 -13.82 4.36
CA VAL A 60 1.45 -14.88 3.52
C VAL A 60 1.30 -14.45 2.06
N TRP A 61 1.34 -13.14 1.79
CA TRP A 61 1.30 -12.59 0.44
C TRP A 61 2.03 -11.24 0.36
N ASP A 62 2.70 -11.00 -0.75
CA ASP A 62 3.43 -9.77 -1.05
C ASP A 62 3.24 -9.39 -2.52
N PHE A 63 2.74 -8.19 -2.76
CA PHE A 63 2.61 -7.61 -4.08
C PHE A 63 3.32 -6.27 -4.14
N GLU A 64 4.30 -6.20 -5.03
CA GLU A 64 5.10 -5.02 -5.28
C GLU A 64 4.60 -4.28 -6.51
N TYR A 65 4.41 -2.97 -6.36
CA TYR A 65 4.04 -2.04 -7.42
C TYR A 65 4.77 -0.71 -7.21
N ALA A 66 6.09 -0.78 -7.37
CA ALA A 66 7.02 0.33 -7.38
C ALA A 66 8.05 0.06 -8.49
N ASN A 67 7.91 0.73 -9.63
CA ASN A 67 8.79 0.54 -10.78
C ASN A 67 9.15 1.88 -11.45
N GLU A 68 9.95 1.84 -12.52
CA GLU A 68 10.43 3.05 -13.22
C GLU A 68 9.33 3.92 -13.86
N LYS A 69 8.07 3.47 -13.85
CA LYS A 69 6.94 4.20 -14.41
C LYS A 69 5.79 4.41 -13.43
N GLU A 70 5.65 3.54 -12.44
CA GLU A 70 4.46 3.48 -11.59
C GLU A 70 4.83 3.31 -10.12
N LEU A 71 4.00 3.89 -9.26
CA LEU A 71 4.13 3.75 -7.82
C LEU A 71 2.76 3.66 -7.17
N MET A 72 2.54 2.65 -6.33
CA MET A 72 1.31 2.58 -5.54
C MET A 72 1.22 3.80 -4.61
N HIS A 73 0.06 4.47 -4.66
CA HIS A 73 -0.24 5.61 -3.80
C HIS A 73 -0.88 5.10 -2.50
N HIS A 74 -1.52 5.95 -1.69
CA HIS A 74 -1.78 5.60 -0.30
C HIS A 74 -3.11 4.88 -0.01
N ASP A 75 -3.96 4.68 -1.01
CA ASP A 75 -5.34 4.22 -0.79
C ASP A 75 -5.65 2.91 -1.51
N LEU A 76 -6.48 2.08 -0.88
CA LEU A 76 -6.93 0.80 -1.41
C LEU A 76 -8.35 0.47 -0.92
N GLU A 77 -9.03 -0.41 -1.65
CA GLU A 77 -10.28 -1.04 -1.23
C GLU A 77 -10.22 -2.54 -1.55
N VAL A 78 -10.48 -3.38 -0.55
CA VAL A 78 -10.61 -4.83 -0.74
C VAL A 78 -12.07 -5.14 -1.05
N LEU A 79 -12.34 -5.61 -2.27
CA LEU A 79 -13.69 -5.91 -2.73
C LEU A 79 -14.21 -7.24 -2.16
N PRO A 80 -15.53 -7.44 -2.09
CA PRO A 80 -16.12 -8.69 -1.58
C PRO A 80 -15.71 -9.96 -2.33
N ASN A 81 -15.17 -9.85 -3.54
CA ASN A 81 -14.67 -10.97 -4.33
C ASN A 81 -13.17 -11.26 -4.11
N GLY A 82 -12.51 -10.54 -3.20
CA GLY A 82 -11.08 -10.66 -2.91
C GLY A 82 -10.16 -9.85 -3.84
N ASN A 83 -10.70 -9.16 -4.85
CA ASN A 83 -9.89 -8.24 -5.65
C ASN A 83 -9.56 -6.98 -4.85
N VAL A 84 -8.43 -6.36 -5.17
CA VAL A 84 -8.04 -5.07 -4.59
C VAL A 84 -8.11 -3.99 -5.65
N LEU A 85 -8.80 -2.90 -5.33
CA LEU A 85 -8.68 -1.63 -6.05
C LEU A 85 -7.66 -0.77 -5.32
N ALA A 86 -6.70 -0.19 -6.05
CA ALA A 86 -5.72 0.72 -5.48
C ALA A 86 -5.49 1.88 -6.45
N ILE A 87 -5.08 3.02 -5.91
CA ILE A 87 -4.65 4.17 -6.71
C ILE A 87 -3.14 4.15 -6.91
N SER A 88 -2.69 4.62 -8.06
CA SER A 88 -1.28 4.68 -8.41
C SER A 88 -0.92 6.02 -9.01
N TYR A 89 0.32 6.43 -8.76
CA TYR A 89 0.96 7.44 -9.55
C TYR A 89 1.60 6.84 -10.80
N GLU A 90 1.47 7.55 -11.91
CA GLU A 90 2.15 7.26 -13.18
C GLU A 90 3.16 8.38 -13.47
N LEU A 91 4.38 8.01 -13.83
CA LEU A 91 5.40 8.94 -14.28
C LEU A 91 4.97 9.57 -15.61
N LYS A 92 5.03 10.89 -15.67
CA LYS A 92 4.94 11.64 -16.92
C LYS A 92 6.25 12.35 -17.21
N THR A 93 6.74 12.29 -18.44
CA THR A 93 7.92 13.05 -18.85
C THR A 93 7.61 14.55 -18.83
N PRO A 94 8.63 15.44 -18.80
CA PRO A 94 8.41 16.87 -18.93
C PRO A 94 7.59 17.24 -20.17
N GLU A 95 7.85 16.60 -21.32
CA GLU A 95 7.12 16.83 -22.57
C GLU A 95 5.65 16.41 -22.47
N GLU A 96 5.37 15.26 -21.86
CA GLU A 96 3.99 14.80 -21.61
C GLU A 96 3.24 15.75 -20.66
N ALA A 97 3.91 16.22 -19.61
CA ALA A 97 3.34 17.17 -18.67
C ALA A 97 3.03 18.52 -19.34
N MET A 98 3.95 19.03 -20.18
CA MET A 98 3.73 20.26 -20.96
C MET A 98 2.59 20.08 -21.96
N ALA A 99 2.53 18.95 -22.66
CA ALA A 99 1.44 18.63 -23.57
C ALA A 99 0.09 18.51 -22.85
N ALA A 100 0.10 18.10 -21.57
CA ALA A 100 -1.07 18.07 -20.69
C ALA A 100 -1.42 19.43 -20.04
N GLY A 101 -0.67 20.49 -20.34
CA GLY A 101 -0.98 21.85 -19.91
C GLY A 101 -0.24 22.35 -18.66
N LYS A 102 0.84 21.68 -18.25
CA LYS A 102 1.77 22.22 -17.23
C LYS A 102 2.65 23.30 -17.86
N ASP A 103 2.68 24.49 -17.26
CA ASP A 103 3.52 25.64 -17.63
C ASP A 103 4.76 25.81 -16.74
#